data_AF-A0A519BHU4-F1
#
_entry.id   AF-A0A519BHU4-F1
#
_cell.length_a   1.000
_cell.length_b   1.000
_cell.length_c   1.000
_cell.angle_alpha   90.00
_cell.angle_beta   90.00
_cell.angle_gamma   90.00
#
_symmetry.space_group_name_H-M   'P 1'
#
loop_
_entity.id
_entity.type
_entity.pdbx_description
1 polymer ?
#
loop_
_entity_poly.entity_id
_entity_poly.type
_entity_poly.pdbx_seq_one_letter_code
_entity_poly.pdbx_strand_id
1 'polypeptide(L)' 'MNNEGDSNIIQQLLIEIESIPEENFDAWYEKKRKIFNVGAKRKPTKQEFIKYLNYASAIFPDDKICNG' A
#
# COMPACT_ATOMS: atom_id res chain seq x y z
N MET A 1 -23.46 6.17 -13.41
CA MET A 1 -23.00 5.93 -12.03
C MET A 1 -21.92 4.86 -12.12
N ASN A 2 -20.64 5.24 -12.19
CA ASN A 2 -19.54 4.27 -12.23
C ASN A 2 -18.37 4.78 -11.37
N ASN A 3 -18.28 4.20 -10.18
CA ASN A 3 -17.10 3.97 -9.34
C ASN A 3 -16.18 5.15 -8.98
N GLU A 4 -16.69 6.09 -8.17
CA GLU A 4 -15.87 6.97 -7.32
C GLU A 4 -15.22 6.20 -6.12
N GLY A 5 -15.13 4.86 -6.19
CA GLY A 5 -14.69 3.98 -5.10
C GLY A 5 -13.37 3.24 -5.32
N ASP A 6 -12.83 3.23 -6.55
CA ASP A 6 -11.60 2.52 -6.89
C ASP A 6 -10.37 3.44 -6.76
N SER A 7 -10.27 4.15 -5.63
CA SER A 7 -9.08 4.92 -5.29
C SER A 7 -7.88 3.97 -5.23
N ASN A 8 -6.85 4.27 -6.04
CA ASN A 8 -5.59 3.54 -6.10
C ASN A 8 -5.07 3.18 -4.70
N ILE A 9 -5.24 1.91 -4.32
CA ILE A 9 -4.93 1.42 -2.98
C ILE A 9 -3.44 1.63 -2.63
N ILE A 10 -2.57 1.67 -3.63
CA ILE A 10 -1.14 1.95 -3.45
C ILE A 10 -0.93 3.39 -2.98
N GLN A 11 -1.63 4.35 -3.59
CA GLN A 11 -1.57 5.77 -3.20
C GLN A 11 -2.13 5.99 -1.79
N GLN A 12 -3.24 5.33 -1.45
CA GLN A 12 -3.79 5.39 -0.09
C GLN A 12 -2.80 4.85 0.95
N LEU A 13 -2.17 3.70 0.67
CA LEU A 13 -1.17 3.13 1.58
C LEU A 13 0.07 4.01 1.73
N LEU A 14 0.50 4.70 0.67
CA LEU A 14 1.62 5.67 0.71
C LEU A 14 1.28 6.87 1.61
N ILE A 15 0.10 7.47 1.44
CA ILE A 15 -0.33 8.62 2.26
C ILE A 15 -0.43 8.21 3.73
N GLU A 16 -1.01 7.04 4.00
CA GLU A 16 -1.13 6.55 5.36
C GLU A 16 0.22 6.31 6.02
N ILE A 17 1.14 5.58 5.36
CA ILE A 17 2.42 5.23 5.98
C ILE A 17 3.32 6.44 6.21
N GLU A 18 3.26 7.48 5.38
CA GLU A 18 3.99 8.72 5.59
C GLU A 18 3.61 9.38 6.92
N SER A 19 2.33 9.34 7.28
CA SER A 19 1.79 9.93 8.52
C SER A 19 2.06 9.10 9.79
N ILE A 20 2.57 7.88 9.66
CA ILE A 20 2.80 6.96 10.79
C ILE A 20 4.25 7.10 11.30
N PRO A 21 4.50 7.41 12.59
CA PRO A 21 5.84 7.38 13.16
C PRO A 21 6.51 6.00 13.01
N GLU A 22 7.83 5.95 12.87
CA GLU A 22 8.54 4.68 12.63
C GLU A 22 8.33 3.65 13.74
N GLU A 23 8.26 4.10 14.99
CA GLU A 23 7.91 3.25 16.15
C GLU A 23 6.52 2.60 16.06
N ASN A 24 5.60 3.21 15.31
CA ASN A 24 4.22 2.77 15.15
C ASN A 24 3.97 2.00 13.85
N PHE A 25 4.95 1.97 12.94
CA PHE A 25 4.85 1.26 11.67
C PHE A 25 4.50 -0.22 11.89
N ASP A 26 5.08 -0.82 12.92
CA ASP A 26 4.93 -2.23 13.21
C ASP A 26 3.48 -2.64 13.49
N ALA A 27 2.77 -1.85 14.29
CA ALA A 27 1.37 -2.08 14.60
C ALA A 27 0.45 -1.77 13.41
N TRP A 28 0.75 -0.70 12.68
CA TRP A 28 0.02 -0.33 11.46
C TRP A 28 0.12 -1.41 10.38
N TYR A 29 1.34 -1.92 10.12
CA TYR A 29 1.59 -2.97 9.13
C TYR A 29 0.84 -4.27 9.48
N GLU A 30 0.86 -4.67 10.74
CA GLU A 30 0.11 -5.85 11.21
C GLU A 30 -1.40 -5.71 11.05
N LYS A 31 -1.94 -4.49 11.22
CA LYS A 31 -3.35 -4.20 10.94
C LYS A 31 -3.66 -4.32 9.44
N LYS A 32 -2.82 -3.75 8.58
CA LYS A 32 -3.01 -3.76 7.13
C LYS A 32 -2.88 -5.16 6.54
N ARG A 33 -1.86 -5.93 6.89
CA ARG A 33 -1.69 -7.31 6.37
C ARG A 33 -2.86 -8.22 6.70
N LYS A 34 -3.53 -8.02 7.85
CA LYS A 34 -4.73 -8.78 8.24
C LYS A 34 -5.92 -8.43 7.35
N ILE A 35 -6.10 -7.15 7.02
CA ILE A 35 -7.15 -6.69 6.11
C ILE A 35 -6.96 -7.30 4.72
N PHE A 36 -5.73 -7.29 4.20
CA PHE A 36 -5.43 -7.82 2.87
C PHE A 36 -5.16 -9.34 2.86
N ASN A 37 -5.27 -10.02 4.01
CA ASN A 37 -4.95 -11.43 4.19
C ASN A 37 -3.58 -11.84 3.60
N VAL A 38 -2.54 -11.03 3.82
CA VAL A 38 -1.20 -11.23 3.23
C VAL A 38 -0.24 -11.84 4.25
N GLY A 39 0.36 -12.98 3.87
CA GLY A 39 1.45 -13.63 4.60
C GLY A 39 2.80 -13.26 4.01
N ALA A 40 3.49 -12.26 4.57
CA ALA A 40 4.90 -12.03 4.25
C ALA A 40 5.79 -12.90 5.15
N LYS A 41 6.74 -13.64 4.56
CA LYS A 41 7.72 -14.45 5.32
C LYS A 41 8.61 -13.61 6.24
N ARG A 42 8.89 -12.37 5.83
CA ARG A 42 9.65 -11.38 6.58
C ARG A 42 8.87 -10.08 6.59
N LYS A 43 8.76 -9.47 7.77
CA LYS A 43 8.21 -8.13 7.93
C LYS A 43 9.20 -7.10 7.36
N PRO A 44 8.78 -6.23 6.42
CA PRO A 44 9.65 -5.17 5.90
C PRO A 44 9.84 -4.09 6.97
N THR A 45 10.89 -3.28 6.85
CA THR A 45 10.96 -1.98 7.55
C THR A 45 10.01 -0.96 6.91
N LYS A 46 9.76 0.16 7.59
CA LYS A 46 8.96 1.27 7.03
C LYS A 46 9.53 1.71 5.67
N GLN A 47 10.84 1.89 5.58
CA GLN A 47 11.52 2.30 4.35
C GLN A 47 11.41 1.25 3.24
N GLU A 48 11.57 -0.04 3.55
CA GLU A 48 11.40 -1.12 2.58
C GLU A 48 9.97 -1.15 2.05
N PHE A 49 8.98 -1.01 2.92
CA PHE A 49 7.58 -1.01 2.51
C PHE A 49 7.24 0.17 1.60
N ILE A 50 7.70 1.39 1.93
CA ILE A 50 7.55 2.57 1.06
C ILE A 50 8.20 2.32 -0.31
N LYS A 51 9.41 1.75 -0.32
CA LYS A 51 10.10 1.41 -1.57
C LYS A 51 9.28 0.43 -2.43
N TYR A 52 8.66 -0.58 -1.81
CA TYR A 52 7.81 -1.54 -2.52
C TYR A 52 6.54 -0.90 -3.06
N LEU A 53 5.89 -0.01 -2.30
CA LEU A 53 4.73 0.73 -2.78
C LEU A 53 5.06 1.66 -3.94
N ASN A 54 6.18 2.40 -3.87
CA ASN A 54 6.64 3.24 -4.97
C ASN A 54 6.95 2.43 -6.23
N TYR A 55 7.58 1.26 -6.07
CA TYR A 55 7.82 0.34 -7.17
C TYR A 55 6.52 -0.17 -7.79
N ALA A 56 5.55 -0.57 -6.95
CA ALA A 56 4.23 -1.00 -7.41
C ALA A 56 3.50 0.13 -8.15
N SER A 57 3.56 1.37 -7.64
CA SER A 57 2.95 2.54 -8.27
C SER A 57 3.55 2.84 -9.65
N ALA A 58 4.84 2.56 -9.85
CA ALA A 58 5.51 2.76 -11.14
C ALA A 58 5.14 1.68 -12.16
N ILE A 59 4.90 0.44 -11.71
CA ILE A 59 4.49 -0.68 -12.58
C ILE A 59 3.02 -0.60 -12.96
N PHE A 60 2.18 -0.19 -12.00
CA PHE A 60 0.73 -0.08 -12.16
C PHE A 60 0.31 1.39 -12.06
N PRO A 61 0.66 2.24 -13.04
CA PRO A 61 0.12 3.59 -13.12
C PRO A 61 -1.39 3.50 -13.33
N ASP A 62 -2.17 4.38 -12.71
CA ASP A 62 -3.65 4.47 -12.77
C ASP A 62 -4.25 4.26 -14.17
N ASP A 63 -3.49 4.59 -15.22
CA ASP A 63 -3.89 4.52 -16.63
C ASP A 63 -4.09 3.10 -17.20
N LYS A 64 -3.62 2.03 -16.54
CA LYS A 64 -3.63 0.66 -17.12
C LYS A 64 -4.70 -0.29 -16.60
N ILE A 65 -5.56 0.13 -15.67
CA ILE A 65 -6.56 -0.78 -15.06
C ILE A 65 -7.87 -0.84 -15.88
N CYS A 66 -8.07 0.05 -16.86
CA CYS A 66 -9.31 0.13 -17.67
C CYS A 66 -9.17 -0.33 -19.14
N ASN A 67 -8.33 -1.32 -19.45
CA ASN A 67 -8.33 -1.98 -20.77
C ASN A 67 -8.14 -3.50 -20.60
N GLY A 68 -9.20 -4.19 -20.21
CA GLY A 68 -9.31 -5.65 -20.20
C GLY A 68 -10.76 -6.06 -20.38
#